data_AF-A0A3D5PIS7-F1
#
_entry.id   AF-A0A3D5PIS7-F1
#
_cell.length_a   1.000
_cell.length_b   1.000
_cell.length_c   1.000
_cell.angle_alpha   90.00
_cell.angle_beta   90.00
_cell.angle_gamma   90.00
#
_symmetry.space_group_name_H-M   'P 1'
#
loop_
_entity.id
_entity.type
_entity.pdbx_description
1 polymer ?
#
loop_
_entity_poly.entity_id
_entity_poly.type
_entity_poly.pdbx_seq_one_letter_code
_entity_poly.pdbx_strand_id
1 'polypeptide(L)'
;WSAYDETLRMICTFEMEPPKATLPKLYEALNAINDRCWAGAYTYWEDQQLMVYRYGLVLAGGQVAGPDQIDTMISAAVTSAERYYPALQLVLWGDRSVKDAL
;
A
#
# COMPACT_ATOMS: atom_id res chain seq x y z
N TRP A 1 -14.60 -9.93 2.55
CA TRP A 1 -14.31 -11.36 2.70
C TRP A 1 -14.29 -12.01 1.32
N SER A 2 -13.26 -12.80 1.01
CA SER A 2 -13.25 -13.71 -0.14
C SER A 2 -13.41 -15.13 0.38
N ALA A 3 -14.55 -15.76 0.10
CA ALA A 3 -14.77 -17.16 0.49
C ALA A 3 -13.86 -18.12 -0.29
N TYR A 4 -13.57 -17.79 -1.56
CA TYR A 4 -12.73 -18.61 -2.43
C TYR A 4 -11.28 -18.72 -1.93
N ASP A 5 -10.70 -17.61 -1.46
CA ASP A 5 -9.32 -17.59 -0.93
C ASP A 5 -9.27 -17.66 0.61
N GLU A 6 -10.41 -17.87 1.26
CA GLU A 6 -10.57 -17.79 2.71
C GLU A 6 -9.86 -16.57 3.33
N THR A 7 -10.01 -15.38 2.73
CA THR A 7 -9.21 -14.20 3.09
C THR A 7 -10.07 -12.98 3.38
N LEU A 8 -9.83 -12.33 4.51
CA LEU A 8 -10.33 -10.98 4.78
C LEU A 8 -9.40 -9.97 4.09
N ARG A 9 -9.94 -9.27 3.10
CA ARG A 9 -9.21 -8.26 2.31
C ARG A 9 -9.59 -6.88 2.78
N MET A 10 -8.59 -6.05 3.01
CA MET A 10 -8.74 -4.63 3.30
C MET A 10 -7.93 -3.84 2.28
N ILE A 11 -8.49 -2.72 1.85
CA ILE A 11 -7.85 -1.78 0.96
C ILE A 11 -7.90 -0.40 1.63
N CYS A 12 -6.76 0.28 1.69
CA CYS A 12 -6.66 1.69 2.04
C CYS A 12 -6.14 2.44 0.82
N THR A 13 -6.85 3.49 0.42
CA THR A 13 -6.54 4.24 -0.80
C THR A 13 -6.42 5.72 -0.53
N PHE A 14 -5.59 6.39 -1.31
CA PHE A 14 -5.58 7.83 -1.42
C PHE A 14 -5.38 8.26 -2.87
N GLU A 15 -5.92 9.42 -3.21
CA GLU A 15 -5.80 10.00 -4.55
C GLU A 15 -4.37 10.48 -4.79
N MET A 16 -3.89 10.21 -6.00
CA MET A 16 -2.58 10.64 -6.44
C MET A 16 -2.54 10.76 -7.96
N GLU A 17 -2.23 11.96 -8.44
CA GLU A 17 -2.11 12.28 -9.87
C GLU A 17 -0.64 12.56 -10.25
N PRO A 18 0.24 11.53 -10.26
CA PRO A 18 1.62 11.70 -10.63
C PRO A 18 1.72 12.18 -12.09
N PRO A 19 2.61 13.14 -12.40
CA PRO A 19 2.92 13.47 -13.78
C PRO A 19 3.35 12.21 -14.55
N LYS A 20 2.87 12.02 -15.79
CA LYS A 20 3.17 10.79 -16.57
C LYS A 20 4.67 10.49 -16.71
N ALA A 21 5.49 11.54 -16.75
CA ALA A 21 6.95 11.42 -16.84
C ALA A 21 7.60 10.79 -15.58
N THR A 22 6.91 10.79 -14.43
CA THR A 22 7.43 10.29 -13.15
C THR A 22 6.93 8.88 -12.82
N LEU A 23 6.06 8.29 -13.65
CA LEU A 23 5.58 6.91 -13.47
C LEU A 23 6.71 5.87 -13.37
N PRO A 24 7.80 5.92 -14.16
CA PRO A 24 8.92 5.00 -13.97
C PRO A 24 9.54 5.08 -12.56
N LYS A 25 9.70 6.29 -12.02
CA LYS A 25 10.20 6.51 -10.65
C LYS A 25 9.18 6.04 -9.60
N LEU A 26 7.88 6.19 -9.88
CA LEU A 26 6.82 5.66 -9.03
C LEU A 26 6.94 4.15 -8.88
N TYR A 27 7.10 3.42 -9.99
CA TYR A 27 7.20 1.96 -9.95
C TYR A 27 8.47 1.48 -9.23
N GLU A 28 9.59 2.20 -9.38
CA GLU A 28 10.80 1.94 -8.59
C GLU A 28 10.55 2.15 -7.09
N ALA A 29 9.89 3.26 -6.72
CA ALA A 29 9.53 3.54 -5.33
C ALA A 29 8.59 2.48 -4.76
N LEU A 30 7.58 2.05 -5.52
CA LEU A 30 6.67 0.98 -5.12
C LEU A 30 7.40 -0.33 -4.83
N ASN A 31 8.37 -0.71 -5.68
CA ASN A 31 9.18 -1.90 -5.44
C ASN A 31 9.96 -1.78 -4.13
N ALA A 32 10.66 -0.66 -3.92
CA ALA A 32 11.44 -0.41 -2.70
C ALA A 32 10.58 -0.30 -1.43
N ILE A 33 9.38 0.25 -1.53
CA ILE A 33 8.40 0.28 -0.44
C ILE A 33 7.95 -1.14 -0.09
N ASN A 34 7.61 -1.94 -1.09
CA ASN A 34 7.12 -3.30 -0.89
C ASN A 34 8.19 -4.22 -0.29
N ASP A 35 9.48 -4.03 -0.62
CA ASP A 35 10.59 -4.74 0.03
C ASP A 35 10.68 -4.45 1.55
N ARG A 36 10.16 -3.31 2.00
CA ARG A 36 10.14 -2.89 3.42
C ARG A 36 8.77 -3.12 4.08
N CYS A 37 7.75 -3.48 3.31
CA CYS A 37 6.37 -3.60 3.79
C CYS A 37 5.98 -5.06 3.92
N TRP A 38 6.06 -5.60 5.13
CA TRP A 38 5.75 -7.01 5.38
C TRP A 38 4.26 -7.29 5.50
N ALA A 39 3.49 -6.36 6.08
CA ALA A 39 2.09 -6.58 6.44
C ALA A 39 1.12 -6.38 5.26
N GLY A 40 1.59 -5.89 4.12
CA GLY A 40 0.75 -5.61 2.96
C GLY A 40 1.59 -5.20 1.76
N ALA A 41 0.93 -4.64 0.75
CA ALA A 41 1.62 -4.20 -0.45
C ALA A 41 0.96 -2.96 -1.04
N TYR A 42 1.77 -2.13 -1.69
CA TYR A 42 1.33 -1.00 -2.47
C TYR A 42 1.26 -1.32 -3.96
N THR A 43 0.25 -0.74 -4.61
CA THR A 43 0.09 -0.69 -6.06
C THR A 43 -0.51 0.65 -6.46
N TYR A 44 -0.22 1.10 -7.67
CA TYR A 44 -0.87 2.27 -8.27
C TYR A 44 -1.89 1.82 -9.31
N TRP A 45 -3.13 2.31 -9.19
CA TRP A 45 -4.20 2.08 -10.15
C TRP A 45 -4.34 3.33 -11.02
N GLU A 46 -3.68 3.31 -12.19
CA GLU A 46 -3.56 4.48 -13.07
C GLU A 46 -4.92 4.99 -13.56
N ASP A 47 -5.81 4.09 -13.99
CA ASP A 47 -7.13 4.45 -14.51
C ASP A 47 -8.01 5.21 -13.49
N GLN A 48 -7.79 4.97 -12.21
CA GLN A 48 -8.51 5.64 -11.11
C GLN A 48 -7.68 6.72 -10.43
N GLN A 49 -6.41 6.88 -10.80
CA GLN A 49 -5.45 7.75 -10.12
C GLN A 49 -5.39 7.51 -8.61
N LEU A 50 -5.44 6.22 -8.21
CA LEU A 50 -5.41 5.82 -6.81
C LEU A 50 -4.11 5.11 -6.46
N MET A 51 -3.48 5.56 -5.37
CA MET A 51 -2.51 4.73 -4.66
C MET A 51 -3.25 3.81 -3.72
N VAL A 52 -2.86 2.53 -3.72
CA VAL A 52 -3.61 1.47 -3.07
C VAL A 52 -2.70 0.64 -2.20
N TYR A 53 -2.94 0.66 -0.90
CA TYR A 53 -2.40 -0.30 0.04
C TYR A 53 -3.39 -1.45 0.23
N ARG A 54 -2.94 -2.68 -0.01
CA ARG A 54 -3.73 -3.90 0.19
C ARG A 54 -3.18 -4.71 1.37
N TYR A 55 -4.09 -5.21 2.20
CA TYR A 55 -3.80 -6.17 3.26
C TYR A 55 -4.73 -7.37 3.08
N GLY A 56 -4.17 -8.57 2.96
CA GLY A 56 -4.91 -9.83 3.01
C GLY A 56 -4.62 -10.60 4.29
N LEU A 57 -5.64 -10.77 5.14
CA LEU A 57 -5.58 -11.65 6.30
C LEU A 57 -6.17 -13.01 5.91
N VAL A 58 -5.29 -13.99 5.72
CA VAL A 58 -5.68 -15.37 5.41
C VAL A 58 -6.28 -16.01 6.65
N LEU A 59 -7.48 -16.56 6.51
CA LEU A 59 -8.28 -17.20 7.55
C LEU A 59 -8.66 -18.64 7.13
N ALA A 60 -7.71 -19.32 6.50
CA ALA A 60 -7.90 -20.68 5.98
C ALA A 60 -8.32 -21.66 7.08
N GLY A 61 -9.15 -22.64 6.71
CA GLY A 61 -9.62 -23.66 7.64
C GLY A 61 -10.75 -23.16 8.56
N GLY A 62 -11.61 -22.27 8.05
CA GLY A 62 -12.77 -21.77 8.78
C GLY A 62 -12.45 -20.85 9.95
N GLN A 63 -11.27 -20.22 9.97
CA GLN A 63 -10.92 -19.23 10.98
C GLN A 63 -11.78 -17.96 10.81
N VAL A 64 -11.99 -17.25 11.91
CA VAL A 64 -12.70 -15.97 11.93
C VAL A 64 -11.74 -14.92 12.49
N ALA A 65 -11.66 -13.77 11.83
CA ALA A 65 -10.81 -12.68 12.28
C ALA A 65 -11.23 -12.22 13.69
N GLY A 66 -10.29 -12.23 14.62
CA GLY A 66 -10.45 -11.63 15.94
C GLY A 66 -10.40 -10.10 15.87
N PRO A 67 -10.97 -9.38 16.87
CA PRO A 67 -10.91 -7.92 16.92
C PRO A 67 -9.48 -7.36 16.81
N ASP A 68 -8.52 -7.96 17.52
CA ASP A 68 -7.12 -7.51 17.51
C ASP A 68 -6.44 -7.69 16.15
N GLN A 69 -6.82 -8.71 15.38
CA GLN A 69 -6.32 -8.90 14.02
C GLN A 69 -6.85 -7.80 13.09
N ILE A 70 -8.13 -7.45 13.23
CA ILE A 70 -8.76 -6.36 12.46
C ILE A 70 -8.12 -5.02 12.82
N ASP A 71 -7.94 -4.74 14.11
CA ASP A 71 -7.28 -3.52 14.59
C ASP A 71 -5.84 -3.42 14.06
N THR A 72 -5.10 -4.54 14.07
CA THR A 72 -3.75 -4.61 13.50
C THR A 72 -3.75 -4.32 11.99
N MET A 73 -4.72 -4.86 11.24
CA MET A 73 -4.84 -4.59 9.80
C MET A 73 -5.05 -3.10 9.52
N ILE A 74 -5.98 -2.47 10.26
CA ILE A 74 -6.29 -1.04 10.12
C ILE A 74 -5.09 -0.19 10.52
N SER A 75 -4.50 -0.45 11.68
CA SER A 75 -3.32 0.28 12.17
C SER A 75 -2.15 0.17 11.18
N ALA A 76 -1.87 -1.03 10.65
CA ALA A 76 -0.82 -1.20 9.65
C ALA A 76 -1.08 -0.40 8.37
N ALA A 77 -2.34 -0.27 7.95
CA ALA A 77 -2.72 0.52 6.78
C ALA A 77 -2.49 2.01 6.99
N VAL A 78 -2.94 2.54 8.13
CA VAL A 78 -2.80 3.96 8.47
C VAL A 78 -1.33 4.32 8.62
N THR A 79 -0.57 3.56 9.42
CA THR A 79 0.87 3.81 9.60
C THR A 79 1.64 3.72 8.28
N SER A 80 1.29 2.77 7.41
CA SER A 80 1.90 2.68 6.09
C SER A 80 1.58 3.90 5.22
N ALA A 81 0.34 4.39 5.25
CA ALA A 81 -0.06 5.57 4.49
C ALA A 81 0.66 6.83 4.99
N GLU A 82 0.69 7.06 6.31
CA GLU A 82 1.38 8.19 6.93
C GLU A 82 2.88 8.21 6.62
N ARG A 83 3.51 7.03 6.56
CA ARG A 83 4.93 6.90 6.24
C ARG A 83 5.22 7.16 4.77
N TYR A 84 4.47 6.52 3.86
CA TYR A 84 4.87 6.45 2.45
C TYR A 84 4.22 7.51 1.57
N TYR A 85 3.08 8.08 1.97
CA TYR A 85 2.50 9.23 1.28
C TYR A 85 3.50 10.39 1.10
N PRO A 86 4.13 10.93 2.16
CA PRO A 86 5.09 12.03 2.00
C PRO A 86 6.36 11.62 1.24
N ALA A 87 6.84 10.38 1.40
CA ALA A 87 8.00 9.89 0.66
C ALA A 87 7.74 9.86 -0.86
N LEU A 88 6.57 9.37 -1.27
CA LEU A 88 6.13 9.39 -2.66
C LEU A 88 6.02 10.82 -3.19
N GLN A 89 5.56 11.77 -2.38
CA GLN A 89 5.52 13.18 -2.77
C GLN A 89 6.92 13.73 -3.11
N LEU A 90 7.93 13.38 -2.31
CA LEU A 90 9.33 13.79 -2.54
C LEU A 90 9.94 13.14 -3.79
N VAL A 91 9.64 11.87 -4.06
CA VAL A 91 10.14 11.18 -5.27
C VAL A 91 9.51 11.76 -6.53
N LEU A 92 8.21 11.99 -6.51
CA LEU A 92 7.43 12.32 -7.71
C LEU A 92 7.45 13.80 -8.06
N TRP A 93 7.43 14.70 -7.07
CA TRP A 93 7.41 16.14 -7.29
C TRP A 93 8.65 16.86 -6.76
N GLY A 94 9.39 16.25 -5.83
CA GLY A 94 10.60 16.83 -5.23
C GLY A 94 11.92 16.45 -5.91
N ASP A 95 11.87 15.67 -7.01
CA ASP A 95 13.02 15.13 -7.75
C ASP A 95 14.06 14.39 -6.87
N ARG A 96 13.63 13.85 -5.73
CA ARG A 96 14.48 13.05 -4.85
C ARG A 96 14.64 11.64 -5.39
N SER A 97 15.80 11.04 -5.16
CA SER A 97 15.98 9.61 -5.42
C SER A 97 15.09 8.80 -4.49
N VAL A 98 14.67 7.61 -4.94
CA VAL A 98 13.88 6.66 -4.12
C VAL A 98 14.61 6.34 -2.82
N LYS A 99 15.93 6.16 -2.89
CA LYS A 99 16.77 5.84 -1.72
C LYS A 99 16.80 6.97 -0.69
N ASP A 100 16.83 8.24 -1.13
CA ASP A 100 16.90 9.38 -0.21
C ASP A 100 15.55 9.75 0.40
N ALA A 101 14.45 9.37 -0.27
CA ALA A 101 13.09 9.67 0.17
C ALA A 101 12.49 8.59 1.11
N LEU A 102 12.96 7.34 1.04
CA LEU A 102 12.45 6.19 1.80
C LEU A 102 13.29 5.83 3.03
#